data_AF-A0A6H2A302-F1
#
_entry.id   AF-A0A6H2A302-F1
#
_cell.length_a   1.000
_cell.length_b   1.000
_cell.length_c   1.000
_cell.angle_alpha   90.00
_cell.angle_beta   90.00
_cell.angle_gamma   90.00
#
_symmetry.space_group_name_H-M   'P 1'
#
loop_
_entity.id
_entity.type
_entity.pdbx_description
1 polymer ?
#
loop_
_entity_poly.entity_id
_entity_poly.type
_entity_poly.pdbx_seq_one_letter_code
_entity_poly.pdbx_strand_id
1 'polypeptide(L)'
;MQHLNTQYKFREWYIPSRMMSGIRKYIEHGIIPGDFLQAVISNDLAGACGHADQENLANLPAYVAYFYNEASSDCWGTRNAMLAWAKMKQGERFNVLP
;
A
#
# COMPACT_ATOMS: atom_id res chain seq x y z
N MET A 1 -19.71 7.36 9.05
CA MET A 1 -18.26 7.21 8.79
C MET A 1 -17.94 7.91 7.48
N GLN A 2 -17.58 9.20 7.53
CA GLN A 2 -17.25 10.03 6.36
C GLN A 2 -15.73 10.32 6.34
N HIS A 3 -14.92 9.44 5.75
CA HIS A 3 -13.49 9.76 5.47
C HIS A 3 -13.07 9.16 4.11
N LEU A 4 -13.82 9.51 3.07
CA LEU A 4 -13.35 9.42 1.69
C LEU A 4 -12.36 10.60 1.51
N ASN A 5 -11.11 10.35 1.08
CA ASN A 5 -10.09 11.38 0.73
C ASN A 5 -9.21 12.02 1.81
N THR A 6 -8.80 11.30 2.86
CA THR A 6 -7.66 11.79 3.68
C THR A 6 -6.33 11.38 3.05
N GLN A 7 -5.64 12.37 2.48
CA GLN A 7 -4.22 12.32 2.12
C GLN A 7 -3.40 11.97 3.37
N TYR A 8 -2.49 10.99 3.29
CA TYR A 8 -1.53 10.74 4.37
C TYR A 8 -0.38 11.74 4.25
N LYS A 9 0.10 12.29 5.36
CA LYS A 9 1.21 13.24 5.40
C LYS A 9 2.32 12.72 6.30
N PHE A 10 3.55 12.87 5.84
CA PHE A 10 4.75 12.57 6.60
C PHE A 10 5.79 13.66 6.33
N ARG A 11 5.95 14.54 7.32
CA ARG A 11 6.74 15.77 7.19
C ARG A 11 6.25 16.61 6.00
N GLU A 12 7.12 16.98 5.06
CA GLU A 12 6.80 17.70 3.82
C GLU A 12 6.17 16.80 2.73
N TRP A 13 6.29 15.48 2.84
CA TRP A 13 5.79 14.53 1.86
C TRP A 13 4.37 14.08 2.17
N TYR A 14 3.69 13.58 1.14
CA TYR A 14 2.34 13.08 1.29
C TYR A 14 2.03 11.93 0.31
N ILE A 15 1.10 11.05 0.68
CA ILE A 15 0.52 10.09 -0.26
C ILE A 15 -0.70 10.73 -0.90
N PRO A 16 -0.71 10.96 -2.22
CA PRO A 16 -1.86 11.54 -2.91
C PRO A 16 -3.14 10.73 -2.66
N SER A 17 -4.28 11.41 -2.47
CA SER A 17 -5.55 10.75 -2.11
C SER A 17 -5.97 9.66 -3.10
N ARG A 18 -5.64 9.80 -4.40
CA ARG A 18 -5.91 8.76 -5.42
C ARG A 18 -5.21 7.43 -5.11
N MET A 19 -4.01 7.50 -4.52
CA MET A 19 -3.16 6.35 -4.20
C MET A 19 -3.59 5.65 -2.92
N MET A 20 -4.17 6.38 -1.97
CA MET A 20 -4.71 5.81 -0.73
C MET A 20 -5.80 4.75 -1.00
N SER A 21 -6.57 4.90 -2.07
CA SER A 21 -7.60 3.92 -2.43
C SER A 21 -7.01 2.54 -2.76
N GLY A 22 -5.85 2.50 -3.45
CA GLY A 22 -5.14 1.26 -3.77
C GLY A 22 -4.53 0.62 -2.51
N ILE A 23 -3.94 1.44 -1.64
CA ILE A 23 -3.36 0.99 -0.37
C ILE A 23 -4.44 0.38 0.54
N ARG A 24 -5.60 1.05 0.70
CA ARG A 24 -6.70 0.53 1.53
C ARG A 24 -7.25 -0.79 0.99
N LYS A 25 -7.52 -0.87 -0.31
CA LYS A 25 -7.98 -2.12 -0.95
C LYS A 25 -7.00 -3.27 -0.74
N TYR A 26 -5.70 -3.00 -0.74
CA TYR A 26 -4.68 -3.98 -0.43
C TYR A 26 -4.74 -4.42 1.04
N ILE A 27 -4.70 -3.47 1.98
CA ILE A 27 -4.68 -3.76 3.42
C ILE A 27 -5.96 -4.46 3.88
N GLU A 28 -7.11 -3.94 3.48
CA GLU A 28 -8.44 -4.35 3.97
C GLU A 28 -8.96 -5.61 3.27
N HIS A 29 -8.61 -5.81 2.00
CA HIS A 29 -9.22 -6.86 1.16
C HIS A 29 -8.22 -7.73 0.41
N GLY A 30 -6.91 -7.49 0.56
CA GLY A 30 -5.90 -8.25 -0.16
C GLY A 30 -5.93 -8.07 -1.67
N ILE A 31 -6.50 -6.97 -2.17
CA ILE A 31 -6.52 -6.68 -3.61
C ILE A 31 -5.13 -6.17 -4.02
N ILE A 32 -4.44 -6.92 -4.88
CA ILE A 32 -3.10 -6.56 -5.34
C ILE A 32 -3.16 -5.24 -6.14
N PRO A 33 -2.37 -4.21 -5.76
CA PRO A 33 -2.37 -2.93 -6.43
C PRO A 33 -1.50 -2.94 -7.71
N GLY A 34 -1.43 -1.81 -8.42
CA GLY A 34 -0.53 -1.66 -9.58
C GLY A 34 0.97 -1.69 -9.21
N ASP A 35 1.82 -1.78 -10.24
CA ASP A 35 3.24 -2.12 -10.09
C ASP A 35 4.03 -1.18 -9.18
N PHE A 36 3.78 0.14 -9.24
CA PHE A 36 4.40 1.11 -8.33
C PHE A 36 4.17 0.76 -6.85
N LEU A 37 2.91 0.51 -6.46
CA LEU A 37 2.59 0.17 -5.07
C LEU A 37 3.11 -1.23 -4.72
N GLN A 38 3.08 -2.19 -5.65
CA GLN A 38 3.68 -3.50 -5.41
C GLN A 38 5.18 -3.40 -5.09
N ALA A 39 5.92 -2.54 -5.79
CA ALA A 39 7.34 -2.30 -5.56
C ALA A 39 7.59 -1.61 -4.21
N VAL A 40 6.81 -0.58 -3.89
CA VAL A 40 6.83 0.08 -2.55
C VAL A 40 6.58 -0.94 -1.43
N ILE A 41 5.50 -1.72 -1.53
CA ILE A 41 5.11 -2.69 -0.50
C ILE A 41 6.19 -3.77 -0.33
N SER A 42 6.81 -4.18 -1.43
CA SER A 42 7.84 -5.23 -1.43
C SER A 42 9.24 -4.71 -1.06
N ASN A 43 9.37 -3.43 -0.68
CA ASN A 43 10.63 -2.76 -0.40
C ASN A 43 11.65 -2.81 -1.56
N ASP A 44 11.14 -2.74 -2.79
CA ASP A 44 11.94 -2.63 -4.01
C ASP A 44 12.04 -1.16 -4.44
N LEU A 45 13.07 -0.47 -3.94
CA LEU A 45 13.29 0.95 -4.26
C LEU A 45 13.55 1.17 -5.75
N ALA A 46 14.27 0.26 -6.42
CA ALA A 46 14.58 0.40 -7.84
C ALA A 46 13.31 0.29 -8.69
N GLY A 47 12.47 -0.72 -8.43
CA GLY A 47 11.16 -0.87 -9.06
C GLY A 47 10.23 0.30 -8.75
N ALA A 48 10.21 0.78 -7.50
CA ALA A 48 9.38 1.91 -7.12
C ALA A 48 9.76 3.18 -7.89
N CYS A 49 11.06 3.49 -8.01
CA CYS A 49 11.55 4.59 -8.83
C CYS A 49 11.25 4.40 -10.32
N GLY A 50 11.35 3.17 -10.84
CA GLY A 50 11.11 2.86 -12.26
C GLY A 50 9.65 2.95 -12.69
N HIS A 51 8.70 2.69 -11.77
CA HIS A 51 7.27 2.70 -12.05
C HIS A 51 6.55 3.99 -11.61
N ALA A 52 7.21 4.86 -10.83
CA ALA A 52 6.57 6.07 -10.30
C ALA A 52 6.29 7.11 -11.39
N ASP A 53 5.13 7.76 -11.30
CA ASP A 53 4.95 9.09 -11.90
C ASP A 53 5.71 10.15 -11.09
N GLN A 54 5.81 11.38 -11.63
CA GLN A 54 6.59 12.45 -11.02
C GLN A 54 6.14 12.79 -9.58
N GLU A 55 4.84 12.79 -9.32
CA GLU A 55 4.29 13.12 -8.00
C GLU A 55 4.58 12.02 -6.98
N ASN A 56 4.43 10.75 -7.38
CA ASN A 56 4.71 9.61 -6.53
C ASN A 56 6.21 9.48 -6.23
N LEU A 57 7.08 9.74 -7.22
CA LEU A 57 8.53 9.71 -7.05
C LEU A 57 8.97 10.76 -6.02
N ALA A 58 8.46 11.99 -6.14
CA ALA A 58 8.76 13.08 -5.21
C ALA A 58 8.29 12.79 -3.77
N ASN A 59 7.29 11.92 -3.61
CA ASN A 59 6.65 11.59 -2.34
C ASN A 59 6.95 10.18 -1.82
N LEU A 60 7.91 9.45 -2.42
CA LEU A 60 8.32 8.11 -1.98
C LEU A 60 8.53 7.99 -0.45
N PRO A 61 9.13 8.97 0.25
CA PRO A 61 9.29 8.89 1.70
C PRO A 61 7.97 8.76 2.47
N ALA A 62 6.87 9.37 2.01
CA ALA A 62 5.57 9.24 2.65
C ALA A 62 4.99 7.82 2.51
N TYR A 63 5.24 7.14 1.39
CA TYR A 63 4.83 5.76 1.21
C TYR A 63 5.57 4.82 2.17
N VAL A 64 6.89 4.95 2.24
CA VAL A 64 7.71 4.14 3.16
C VAL A 64 7.29 4.41 4.60
N ALA A 65 7.10 5.67 4.98
CA ALA A 65 6.64 6.04 6.32
C ALA A 65 5.26 5.47 6.66
N TYR A 66 4.33 5.46 5.72
CA TYR A 66 3.02 4.86 5.94
C TYR A 66 3.12 3.36 6.22
N PHE A 67 3.82 2.61 5.37
CA PHE A 67 3.96 1.16 5.59
C PHE A 67 4.76 0.84 6.86
N TYR A 68 5.76 1.65 7.20
CA TYR A 68 6.57 1.46 8.40
C TYR A 68 5.82 1.79 9.71
N ASN A 69 5.01 2.85 9.74
CA ASN A 69 4.38 3.33 10.97
C ASN A 69 2.92 2.92 11.14
N GLU A 70 2.16 2.77 10.05
CA GLU A 70 0.70 2.62 10.09
C GLU A 70 0.24 1.22 9.69
N ALA A 71 0.96 0.57 8.77
CA ALA A 71 0.56 -0.74 8.25
C ALA A 71 1.02 -1.88 9.18
N SER A 72 0.30 -3.01 9.16
CA SER A 72 0.73 -4.23 9.86
C SER A 72 2.09 -4.70 9.30
N SER A 73 3.01 -5.09 10.18
CA SER A 73 4.33 -5.61 9.79
C SER A 73 4.26 -6.78 8.81
N ASP A 74 3.21 -7.57 8.88
CA ASP A 74 3.07 -8.81 8.11
C ASP A 74 2.60 -8.54 6.66
N CYS A 75 2.19 -7.30 6.36
CA CYS A 75 1.64 -6.93 5.06
C CYS A 75 2.65 -6.29 4.09
N TRP A 76 3.92 -6.13 4.46
CA TRP A 76 4.89 -5.43 3.61
C TRP A 76 6.34 -5.85 3.91
N GLY A 77 7.29 -5.25 3.20
CA GLY A 77 8.74 -5.45 3.38
C GLY A 77 9.36 -6.47 2.43
N THR A 78 8.59 -7.46 1.96
CA THR A 78 9.02 -8.40 0.90
C THR A 78 7.85 -8.77 -0.01
N ARG A 79 8.16 -9.25 -1.21
CA ARG A 79 7.16 -9.79 -2.14
C ARG A 79 6.34 -10.92 -1.51
N ASN A 80 6.98 -11.78 -0.73
CA ASN A 80 6.31 -12.91 -0.08
C ASN A 80 5.36 -12.46 1.02
N ALA A 81 5.76 -11.50 1.87
CA ALA A 81 4.89 -10.91 2.86
C ALA A 81 3.64 -10.30 2.20
N MET A 82 3.84 -9.56 1.11
CA MET A 82 2.73 -8.96 0.36
C MET A 82 1.73 -10.01 -0.14
N LEU A 83 2.22 -11.06 -0.79
CA LEU A 83 1.38 -12.11 -1.35
C LEU A 83 0.70 -12.95 -0.27
N ALA A 84 1.39 -13.23 0.84
CA ALA A 84 0.83 -13.96 1.98
C ALA A 84 -0.32 -13.19 2.63
N TRP A 85 -0.13 -11.88 2.86
CA TRP A 85 -1.17 -11.01 3.37
C TRP A 85 -2.39 -10.95 2.44
N ALA A 86 -2.15 -10.75 1.14
CA ALA A 86 -3.21 -10.72 0.14
C ALA A 86 -4.03 -12.01 0.13
N LYS A 87 -3.36 -13.17 0.16
CA LYS A 87 -4.01 -14.48 0.22
C LYS A 87 -4.83 -14.65 1.50
N MET A 88 -4.29 -14.25 2.65
CA MET A 88 -4.99 -14.30 3.93
C MET A 88 -6.29 -13.48 3.89
N LYS A 89 -6.22 -12.22 3.44
CA LYS A 89 -7.40 -11.34 3.33
C LYS A 89 -8.44 -11.82 2.34
N GLN A 90 -8.01 -12.42 1.23
CA GLN A 90 -8.93 -13.05 0.29
C GLN A 90 -9.61 -14.28 0.91
N GLY A 91 -8.88 -15.12 1.65
CA GLY A 91 -9.43 -16.26 2.38
C GLY A 91 -10.43 -15.86 3.47
N GLU A 92 -10.14 -14.81 4.25
CA GLU A 92 -11.08 -14.22 5.21
C GLU A 92 -12.40 -13.85 4.52
N ARG A 93 -12.34 -13.21 3.34
CA ARG A 93 -13.51 -12.78 2.58
C ARG A 93 -14.41 -13.93 2.10
N PHE A 94 -13.85 -15.11 1.81
CA PHE A 94 -14.65 -16.29 1.43
C PHE A 94 -15.30 -16.99 2.63
N ASN A 95 -14.73 -16.84 3.84
CA ASN A 95 -15.26 -17.45 5.05
C ASN A 95 -16.42 -16.65 5.70
N VAL A 96 -16.78 -15.49 5.15
CA VAL A 96 -17.89 -14.64 5.64
C VAL A 96 -19.18 -14.82 4.85
N LEU A 97 -19.26 -15.79 3.93
CA LEU A 97 -20.48 -16.15 3.23
C LEU A 97 -21.12 -17.39 3.91
N PRO A 98 -22.35 -17.30 4.44
CA PRO A 98 -23.12 -18.46 4.89
C PRO A 98 -23.55 -19.37 3.73
#